data_AF-W4V6P9-F1
#
_entry.id   AF-W4V6P9-F1
#
_cell.length_a   1.000
_cell.length_b   1.000
_cell.length_c   1.000
_cell.angle_alpha   90.00
_cell.angle_beta   90.00
_cell.angle_gamma   90.00
#
_symmetry.space_group_name_H-M   'P 1'
#
loop_
_entity.id
_entity.type
_entity.pdbx_description
1 polymer ?
#
loop_
_entity_poly.entity_id
_entity_poly.type
_entity_poly.pdbx_seq_one_letter_code
_entity_poly.pdbx_strand_id
1 'polypeptide(L)'
;MSEELQNATGKSSVSPGTEILLCIVTCGIYAIYWYYKYGKLIAEAQEQAGLRVEDNSVLYLLLAIFGLGIVNMALMQSAANKIWEQDLI
;
A
#
# COMPACT_ATOMS: atom_id res chain seq x y z
N MET A 1 3.94 -3.95 6.69
CA MET A 1 2.97 -3.62 5.62
C MET A 1 3.01 -4.58 4.43
N SER A 2 4.10 -4.73 3.68
CA SER A 2 4.12 -5.58 2.47
C SER A 2 3.77 -7.04 2.73
N GLU A 3 4.42 -7.68 3.70
CA GLU A 3 4.14 -9.06 4.09
C GLU A 3 2.71 -9.21 4.65
N GLU A 4 2.26 -8.23 5.44
CA GLU A 4 0.92 -8.23 6.02
C GLU A 4 -0.16 -8.14 4.94
N LEU A 5 0.01 -7.28 3.93
CA LEU A 5 -0.89 -7.17 2.78
C LEU A 5 -0.82 -8.40 1.87
N GLN A 6 0.35 -9.02 1.73
CA GLN A 6 0.48 -10.29 1.02
C GLN A 6 -0.30 -11.40 1.71
N ASN A 7 -0.19 -11.50 3.04
CA ASN A 7 -0.92 -12.48 3.83
C ASN A 7 -2.44 -12.20 3.81
N ALA A 8 -2.84 -10.93 3.89
CA ALA A 8 -4.24 -10.54 3.85
C ALA A 8 -4.89 -10.78 2.48
N THR A 9 -4.18 -10.50 1.38
CA THR A 9 -4.74 -10.61 0.01
C THR A 9 -4.50 -11.96 -0.67
N GLY A 10 -3.57 -12.76 -0.14
CA GLY A 10 -3.09 -14.00 -0.77
C GLY A 10 -2.29 -13.78 -2.07
N LYS A 11 -1.97 -12.52 -2.44
CA LYS A 11 -1.31 -12.22 -3.73
C LYS A 11 0.21 -12.35 -3.66
N SER A 12 0.77 -13.18 -4.54
CA SER A 12 2.22 -13.27 -4.77
C SER A 12 2.80 -12.05 -5.53
N SER A 13 1.96 -11.09 -5.93
CA SER A 13 2.40 -9.86 -6.62
C SER A 13 3.14 -8.88 -5.71
N VAL A 14 3.20 -9.16 -4.40
CA VAL A 14 3.99 -8.40 -3.43
C VAL A 14 5.33 -9.11 -3.23
N SER A 15 6.42 -8.42 -3.54
CA SER A 15 7.78 -8.93 -3.34
C SER A 15 8.65 -7.79 -2.80
N PRO A 16 8.84 -7.68 -1.48
CA PRO A 16 9.57 -6.58 -0.87
C PRO A 16 10.98 -6.42 -1.45
N GLY A 17 11.69 -7.53 -1.67
CA GLY A 17 13.04 -7.52 -2.24
C GLY A 17 13.08 -7.02 -3.68
N THR A 18 12.15 -7.47 -4.53
CA THR A 18 12.06 -6.99 -5.92
C THR A 18 11.66 -5.53 -5.99
N GLU A 19 10.77 -5.07 -5.12
CA GLU A 19 10.30 -3.69 -5.08
C GLU A 19 11.41 -2.71 -4.64
N ILE A 20 12.20 -3.08 -3.63
CA ILE A 20 13.38 -2.30 -3.23
C ILE A 20 14.39 -2.23 -4.38
N LEU A 21 14.66 -3.35 -5.05
CA LEU A 21 15.55 -3.37 -6.21
C LEU A 21 15.05 -2.44 -7.31
N LEU A 22 13.76 -2.47 -7.62
CA LEU A 22 13.15 -1.58 -8.61
C LEU A 22 13.24 -0.10 -8.20
N CYS A 23 13.06 0.22 -6.91
CA CYS A 23 13.30 1.57 -6.41
C CYS A 23 14.74 2.04 -6.68
N ILE A 24 15.74 1.17 -6.47
CA ILE A 24 17.15 1.51 -6.74
C ILE A 24 17.41 1.65 -8.25
N VAL A 25 16.98 0.68 -9.05
CA VAL A 25 17.21 0.65 -10.51
C VAL A 25 16.53 1.82 -11.22
N THR A 26 15.36 2.25 -10.74
CA THR A 26 14.60 3.36 -11.33
C THR A 26 14.89 4.71 -10.68
N CYS A 27 15.94 4.81 -9.85
CA CYS A 27 16.31 6.04 -9.14
C CYS A 27 15.14 6.65 -8.34
N GLY A 28 14.35 5.82 -7.68
CA GLY A 28 13.21 6.21 -6.85
C GLY A 28 11.92 6.47 -7.63
N ILE A 29 11.92 6.45 -8.97
CA ILE A 29 10.70 6.65 -9.77
C ILE A 29 9.68 5.53 -9.49
N TYR A 30 10.15 4.28 -9.32
CA TYR A 30 9.27 3.17 -8.96
C TYR A 30 8.54 3.39 -7.64
N ALA A 31 9.10 4.18 -6.70
CA ALA A 31 8.41 4.49 -5.45
C ALA A 31 7.08 5.21 -5.69
N ILE A 32 6.99 6.05 -6.75
CA ILE A 32 5.74 6.73 -7.12
C ILE A 32 4.67 5.72 -7.54
N TYR A 33 5.05 4.75 -8.38
CA TYR A 33 4.16 3.65 -8.76
C TYR A 33 3.81 2.75 -7.56
N TRP A 34 4.77 2.52 -6.67
CA TRP A 34 4.61 1.71 -5.47
C TRP A 34 3.48 2.25 -4.57
N TYR A 35 3.41 3.57 -4.36
CA TYR A 35 2.33 4.22 -3.61
C TYR A 35 0.94 3.95 -4.20
N TYR A 36 0.79 4.04 -5.52
CA TYR A 36 -0.46 3.70 -6.21
C TYR A 36 -0.82 2.22 -6.06
N LYS A 37 0.15 1.33 -6.33
CA LYS A 37 -0.01 -0.13 -6.25
C LYS A 37 -0.47 -0.55 -4.86
N TYR A 38 0.18 -0.06 -3.81
CA TYR A 38 -0.16 -0.43 -2.44
C TYR A 38 -1.49 0.15 -1.98
N GLY A 39 -1.90 1.32 -2.50
CA GLY A 39 -3.26 1.82 -2.29
C GLY A 39 -4.32 0.83 -2.77
N LYS A 40 -4.12 0.23 -3.95
CA LYS A 40 -5.03 -0.77 -4.51
C LYS A 40 -5.03 -2.05 -3.67
N LEU A 41 -3.85 -2.50 -3.25
CA LEU A 41 -3.73 -3.67 -2.36
C LEU A 41 -4.45 -3.47 -1.02
N ILE A 42 -4.37 -2.27 -0.44
CA ILE A 42 -5.10 -1.95 0.81
C ILE A 42 -6.61 -1.98 0.56
N ALA A 43 -7.10 -1.38 -0.54
CA ALA A 43 -8.52 -1.39 -0.88
C ALA A 43 -9.05 -2.83 -1.10
N GLU A 44 -8.28 -3.67 -1.79
CA GLU A 44 -8.59 -5.09 -1.96
C GLU A 44 -8.55 -5.86 -0.62
N ALA A 45 -7.58 -5.58 0.24
CA ALA A 45 -7.51 -6.21 1.56
C ALA A 45 -8.70 -5.81 2.45
N GLN A 46 -9.16 -4.55 2.36
CA GLN A 46 -10.39 -4.11 3.01
C GLN A 46 -11.62 -4.86 2.48
N GLU A 47 -11.72 -5.06 1.17
CA GLU A 47 -12.81 -5.83 0.56
C GLU A 47 -12.84 -7.27 1.09
N GLN A 48 -11.67 -7.92 1.15
CA GLN A 48 -11.54 -9.29 1.66
C GLN A 48 -11.83 -9.41 3.16
N ALA A 49 -11.51 -8.37 3.94
CA ALA A 49 -11.84 -8.28 5.35
C ALA A 49 -13.33 -7.95 5.61
N GLY A 50 -14.14 -7.71 4.56
CA GLY A 50 -15.54 -7.31 4.72
C GLY A 50 -15.72 -5.87 5.24
N LEU A 51 -14.67 -5.05 5.16
CA LEU A 51 -14.68 -3.64 5.52
C LEU A 51 -15.30 -2.78 4.42
N ARG A 52 -15.73 -1.57 4.79
CA ARG A 52 -16.05 -0.54 3.80
C ARG A 52 -14.77 -0.16 3.05
N VAL A 53 -14.76 -0.46 1.74
CA VAL A 53 -13.63 -0.19 0.86
C VAL A 53 -13.43 1.31 0.66
N GLU A 54 -12.22 1.80 0.92
CA GLU A 54 -11.78 3.18 0.65
C GLU A 54 -10.60 3.17 -0.34
N ASP A 55 -10.90 3.39 -1.64
CA ASP A 55 -9.86 3.43 -2.68
C ASP A 55 -9.19 4.82 -2.77
N ASN A 56 -8.14 5.00 -1.95
CA ASN A 56 -7.31 6.20 -1.93
C ASN A 56 -6.07 6.10 -2.85
N SER A 57 -6.02 5.14 -3.77
CA SER A 57 -4.82 4.86 -4.59
C SER A 57 -4.38 6.05 -5.44
N VAL A 58 -5.33 6.78 -6.01
CA VAL A 58 -5.04 7.99 -6.82
C VAL A 58 -4.55 9.13 -5.93
N LEU A 59 -5.09 9.27 -4.72
CA LEU A 59 -4.59 10.23 -3.75
C LEU A 59 -3.12 9.93 -3.41
N TYR A 60 -2.78 8.67 -3.15
CA TYR A 60 -1.41 8.26 -2.87
C TYR A 60 -0.45 8.50 -4.04
N LEU A 61 -0.91 8.31 -5.28
CA LEU A 61 -0.16 8.67 -6.47
C LEU A 61 0.15 10.18 -6.53
N LEU A 62 -0.87 11.01 -6.30
CA LEU A 62 -0.71 12.46 -6.31
C LEU A 62 0.23 12.94 -5.21
N LEU A 63 0.07 12.45 -3.98
CA LEU A 63 0.95 12.78 -2.86
C LEU A 63 2.41 12.40 -3.14
N ALA A 64 2.64 11.27 -3.81
CA ALA A 64 3.98 10.85 -4.23
C ALA A 64 4.60 11.79 -5.27
N ILE A 65 3.83 12.24 -6.27
CA ILE A 65 4.30 13.20 -7.29
C ILE A 65 4.69 14.54 -6.66
N PHE A 66 3.95 15.00 -5.65
CA PHE A 66 4.25 16.23 -4.91
C PHE A 66 5.35 16.07 -3.85
N GLY A 67 5.98 14.90 -3.75
CA GLY A 67 7.07 14.65 -2.80
C GLY A 67 6.62 14.53 -1.34
N LEU A 68 5.32 14.34 -1.08
CA LEU A 68 4.73 14.22 0.26
C LEU A 68 4.81 12.80 0.81
N GLY A 69 5.97 12.15 0.67
CA GLY A 69 6.16 10.72 0.98
C GLY A 69 5.83 10.33 2.43
N ILE A 70 6.23 11.16 3.41
CA ILE A 70 5.98 10.87 4.83
C ILE A 70 4.48 10.87 5.15
N VAL A 71 3.75 11.89 4.65
CA VAL A 71 2.29 11.98 4.82
C VAL A 71 1.61 10.81 4.13
N ASN A 72 2.07 10.46 2.94
CA ASN A 72 1.55 9.34 2.17
C ASN A 72 1.70 8.00 2.93
N MET A 73 2.90 7.73 3.45
CA MET A 73 3.17 6.54 4.27
C MET A 73 2.32 6.50 5.54
N ALA A 74 2.11 7.64 6.20
CA ALA A 74 1.26 7.71 7.40
C ALA A 74 -0.22 7.40 7.09
N LEU A 75 -0.75 7.94 5.99
CA LEU A 75 -2.13 7.67 5.55
C LEU A 75 -2.32 6.20 5.16
N MET A 76 -1.38 5.63 4.41
CA MET A 76 -1.42 4.23 4.03
C MET A 76 -1.32 3.30 5.24
N GLN A 77 -0.43 3.60 6.19
CA GLN A 77 -0.32 2.82 7.43
C GLN A 77 -1.62 2.93 8.24
N SER A 78 -2.23 4.11 8.32
CA SER A 78 -3.53 4.28 9.00
C SER A 78 -4.64 3.49 8.30
N ALA A 79 -4.71 3.49 6.97
CA ALA A 79 -5.69 2.73 6.21
C ALA A 79 -5.50 1.21 6.36
N ALA A 80 -4.25 0.76 6.36
CA ALA A 80 -3.91 -0.65 6.55
C ALA A 80 -4.20 -1.11 7.98
N ASN A 81 -3.90 -0.28 9.00
CA ASN A 81 -4.20 -0.59 10.40
C ASN A 81 -5.69 -0.84 10.68
N LYS A 82 -6.61 -0.20 9.94
CA LYS A 82 -8.05 -0.48 10.06
C LYS A 82 -8.39 -1.94 9.78
N ILE A 83 -7.61 -2.64 8.96
CA ILE A 83 -7.79 -4.05 8.63
C ILE A 83 -7.44 -4.90 9.86
N TRP A 84 -6.27 -4.66 10.47
CA TRP A 84 -5.78 -5.46 11.59
C TRP A 84 -6.44 -5.13 12.93
N GLU A 85 -6.98 -3.93 13.11
CA GLU A 85 -7.79 -3.62 14.29
C GLU A 85 -9.08 -4.46 14.35
N GLN A 86 -9.61 -4.92 13.22
CA GLN A 86 -10.76 -5.82 13.22
C GLN A 86 -10.42 -7.27 13.58
N ASP A 87 -9.23 -7.76 13.23
CA ASP A 87 -8.78 -9.13 13.56
C ASP A 87 -8.33 -9.30 15.02
N LEU A 88 -8.19 -8.20 15.77
CA LEU A 88 -7.68 -8.16 17.16
C LEU A 88 -8.79 -8.19 18.24
N ILE A 89 -10.06 -8.39 17.85
CA ILE A 89 -11.22 -8.50 18.75
C ILE A 89 -11.93 -9.83 18.50
#